data_AF-A0A432YLJ0-F1
#
_entry.id   AF-A0A432YLJ0-F1
#
_cell.length_a   1.000
_cell.length_b   1.000
_cell.length_c   1.000
_cell.angle_alpha   90.00
_cell.angle_beta   90.00
_cell.angle_gamma   90.00
#
_symmetry.space_group_name_H-M   'P 1'
#
loop_
_entity.id
_entity.type
_entity.pdbx_description
1 polymer ?
#
loop_
_entity_poly.entity_id
_entity_poly.type
_entity_poly.pdbx_seq_one_letter_code
_entity_poly.pdbx_strand_id
1 'polypeptide(L)'
;MSDLETTQVVEPEHVETSAHRKRRKISLYNGTEKLSDLGVPMAESNGAAIKRAMAELQRSPIMTHAVFRDRKGKQWVIPRAISILKRLKIQLFAN
;
A
#
# COMPACT_ATOMS: atom_id res chain seq x y z
N MET A 1 12.34 42.30 15.44
CA MET A 1 12.90 40.96 15.20
C MET A 1 11.73 40.01 15.32
N SER A 2 11.26 39.51 14.19
CA SER A 2 10.02 38.73 14.12
C SER A 2 10.41 37.26 14.05
N ASP A 3 10.23 36.55 15.15
CA ASP A 3 10.41 35.10 15.22
C ASP A 3 9.25 34.45 14.46
N LEU A 4 9.57 33.80 13.34
CA LEU A 4 8.63 32.99 12.56
C LEU A 4 8.48 31.64 13.26
N GLU A 5 7.35 31.45 13.92
CA GLU A 5 6.93 30.15 14.45
C GLU A 5 6.83 29.12 13.31
N THR A 6 7.70 28.12 13.41
CA THR A 6 7.70 26.91 12.59
C THR A 6 6.38 26.17 12.76
N THR A 7 5.52 26.25 11.73
CA THR A 7 4.32 25.42 11.58
C THR A 7 4.73 23.95 11.59
N GLN A 8 4.48 23.27 12.71
CA GLN A 8 4.60 21.81 12.81
C GLN A 8 3.49 21.19 11.95
N VAL A 9 3.89 20.61 10.82
CA VAL A 9 3.02 19.80 9.98
C VAL A 9 2.74 18.51 10.73
N VAL A 10 1.56 18.41 11.33
CA VAL A 10 1.04 17.21 11.95
C VAL A 10 0.74 16.21 10.83
N GLU A 11 1.64 15.27 10.60
CA GLU A 11 1.35 14.08 9.80
C GLU A 11 0.18 13.33 10.45
N PRO A 12 -0.88 12.95 9.70
CA PRO A 12 -1.93 12.14 10.28
C PRO A 12 -1.40 10.73 10.49
N GLU A 13 -1.05 10.40 11.74
CA GLU A 13 -0.97 9.03 12.22
C GLU A 13 -2.31 8.34 11.95
N HIS A 14 -2.40 7.62 10.83
CA HIS A 14 -3.54 6.78 10.54
C HIS A 14 -3.43 5.50 11.38
N VAL A 15 -3.74 5.64 12.67
CA VAL A 15 -3.91 4.54 13.63
C VAL A 15 -5.14 3.76 13.20
N GLU A 16 -4.94 2.63 12.53
CA GLU A 16 -6.01 1.68 12.24
C GLU A 16 -6.37 0.88 13.51
N THR A 17 -7.17 1.50 14.38
CA THR A 17 -7.92 0.86 15.45
C THR A 17 -9.17 0.18 14.87
N SER A 18 -9.18 -1.16 14.83
CA SER A 18 -10.34 -2.00 15.19
C SER A 18 -10.11 -3.47 14.85
N ALA A 19 -10.39 -4.32 15.83
CA ALA A 19 -10.21 -5.76 15.84
C ALA A 19 -11.25 -6.52 14.98
N HIS A 20 -11.26 -6.31 13.67
CA HIS A 20 -12.01 -7.15 12.73
C HIS A 20 -11.07 -8.09 11.98
N ARG A 21 -11.34 -9.40 12.07
CA ARG A 21 -10.66 -10.52 11.36
C ARG A 21 -9.78 -10.01 10.22
N LYS A 22 -8.45 -10.01 10.40
CA LYS A 22 -7.43 -9.40 9.52
C LYS A 22 -7.68 -9.73 8.04
N ARG A 23 -8.55 -8.97 7.40
CA ARG A 23 -8.84 -9.10 5.97
C ARG A 23 -7.64 -8.53 5.25
N ARG A 24 -7.15 -9.29 4.27
CA ARG A 24 -6.09 -8.78 3.40
C ARG A 24 -6.61 -7.58 2.65
N LYS A 25 -5.77 -6.56 2.51
CA LYS A 25 -6.10 -5.35 1.77
C LYS A 25 -4.90 -4.82 1.02
N ILE A 26 -5.20 -4.08 -0.04
CA ILE A 26 -4.24 -3.30 -0.81
C ILE A 26 -4.62 -1.84 -0.57
N SER A 27 -3.74 -1.08 0.04
CA SER A 27 -3.91 0.35 0.25
C SER A 27 -3.16 1.09 -0.86
N LEU A 28 -3.81 2.04 -1.52
CA LEU A 28 -3.26 2.81 -2.63
C LEU A 28 -2.88 4.21 -2.15
N TYR A 29 -1.73 4.71 -2.60
CA TYR A 29 -1.16 5.96 -2.11
C TYR A 29 -0.73 6.89 -3.26
N ASN A 30 -0.79 8.19 -2.99
CA ASN A 30 -0.17 9.26 -3.75
C ASN A 30 0.81 10.01 -2.84
N GLY A 31 2.11 9.85 -3.10
CA GLY A 31 3.14 10.34 -2.17
C GLY A 31 2.97 9.72 -0.78
N THR A 32 2.65 10.56 0.21
CA THR A 32 2.37 10.16 1.60
C THR A 32 0.87 9.99 1.89
N GLU A 33 -0.01 10.41 0.97
CA GLU A 33 -1.45 10.41 1.16
C GLU A 33 -2.07 9.07 0.75
N LYS A 34 -2.91 8.49 1.61
CA LYS A 34 -3.66 7.26 1.32
C LYS A 34 -4.94 7.62 0.57
N LEU A 35 -5.09 7.09 -0.65
CA LEU A 35 -6.24 7.37 -1.51
C LEU A 35 -7.38 6.37 -1.36
N SER A 36 -7.06 5.08 -1.24
CA SER A 36 -8.10 4.03 -1.29
C SER A 36 -7.64 2.72 -0.66
N ASP A 37 -8.60 1.93 -0.17
CA ASP A 37 -8.42 0.57 0.31
C ASP A 37 -9.20 -0.42 -0.56
N LEU A 38 -8.49 -1.39 -1.13
CA LEU A 38 -9.07 -2.51 -1.86
C LEU A 38 -9.05 -3.76 -0.99
N GLY A 39 -10.22 -4.36 -0.78
CA GLY A 39 -10.33 -5.65 -0.13
C GLY A 39 -9.75 -6.78 -1.00
N VAL A 40 -8.96 -7.67 -0.40
CA VAL A 40 -8.43 -8.86 -1.07
C VAL A 40 -9.15 -10.10 -0.51
N PRO A 41 -10.00 -10.78 -1.31
CA PRO A 41 -10.71 -11.99 -0.90
C PRO A 41 -9.75 -13.08 -0.41
N MET A 42 -10.08 -13.85 0.64
CA MET A 42 -9.18 -14.89 1.21
C MET A 42 -8.80 -16.01 0.21
N ALA A 43 -9.68 -16.32 -0.73
CA ALA A 43 -9.44 -17.32 -1.78
C ALA A 43 -8.32 -16.90 -2.75
N GLU A 44 -8.05 -15.61 -2.87
CA GLU A 44 -7.08 -15.10 -3.84
C GLU A 44 -5.63 -15.37 -3.43
N SER A 45 -4.76 -15.72 -4.37
CA SER A 45 -3.33 -15.85 -4.09
C SER A 45 -2.68 -14.47 -3.89
N ASN A 46 -1.58 -14.41 -3.14
CA ASN A 46 -0.87 -13.14 -2.96
C ASN A 46 -0.38 -12.58 -4.31
N GLY A 47 0.03 -13.46 -5.24
CA GLY A 47 0.43 -13.07 -6.60
C GLY A 47 -0.69 -12.41 -7.42
N ALA A 48 -1.93 -12.90 -7.31
CA ALA A 48 -3.09 -12.30 -7.96
C ALA A 48 -3.44 -10.94 -7.33
N ALA A 49 -3.37 -10.83 -6.01
CA ALA A 49 -3.56 -9.56 -5.30
C ALA A 49 -2.54 -8.50 -5.73
N ILE A 50 -1.26 -8.87 -5.83
CA ILE A 50 -0.18 -8.00 -6.34
C ILE A 50 -0.45 -7.60 -7.79
N LYS A 51 -0.92 -8.54 -8.63
CA LYS A 51 -1.27 -8.24 -10.03
C LYS A 51 -2.40 -7.20 -10.11
N ARG A 52 -3.42 -7.32 -9.26
CA ARG A 52 -4.50 -6.32 -9.17
C ARG A 52 -3.97 -4.97 -8.69
N ALA A 53 -3.13 -4.95 -7.65
CA ALA A 53 -2.50 -3.72 -7.17
C ALA A 53 -1.74 -2.99 -8.29
N MET A 54 -0.95 -3.71 -9.09
CA MET A 54 -0.24 -3.12 -10.22
C MET A 54 -1.17 -2.62 -11.32
N ALA A 55 -2.25 -3.37 -11.62
CA ALA A 55 -3.22 -2.92 -12.61
C ALA A 55 -3.84 -1.58 -12.21
N GLU A 56 -4.15 -1.40 -10.91
CA GLU A 56 -4.67 -0.13 -10.41
C GLU A 56 -3.62 0.99 -10.42
N LEU A 57 -2.38 0.69 -10.04
CA LEU A 57 -1.27 1.65 -10.14
C LEU A 57 -0.99 2.10 -11.58
N GLN A 58 -1.22 1.22 -12.56
CA GLN A 58 -1.07 1.55 -13.98
C GLN A 58 -2.28 2.32 -14.51
N ARG A 59 -3.48 2.00 -14.02
CA ARG A 59 -4.73 2.64 -14.41
C ARG A 59 -4.79 4.11 -14.00
N SER A 60 -4.25 4.43 -12.81
CA SER A 60 -4.34 5.77 -12.24
C SER A 60 -2.97 6.46 -12.19
N PRO A 61 -2.75 7.55 -12.97
CA PRO A 61 -1.46 8.21 -13.02
C PRO A 61 -1.10 8.97 -11.74
N ILE A 62 -2.08 9.25 -10.88
CA ILE A 62 -1.88 9.91 -9.58
C ILE A 62 -1.35 8.96 -8.50
N MET A 63 -1.38 7.65 -8.73
CA MET A 63 -0.89 6.70 -7.74
C MET A 63 0.62 6.52 -7.84
N THR A 64 1.32 6.62 -6.70
CA THR A 64 2.77 6.44 -6.61
C THR A 64 3.15 5.02 -6.21
N HIS A 65 2.42 4.44 -5.25
CA HIS A 65 2.67 3.09 -4.76
C HIS A 65 1.43 2.48 -4.10
N ALA A 66 1.45 1.16 -3.98
CA ALA A 66 0.45 0.38 -3.28
C ALA A 66 1.10 -0.40 -2.14
N VAL A 67 0.41 -0.52 -1.00
CA VAL A 67 0.84 -1.33 0.13
C VAL A 67 -0.10 -2.53 0.24
N PHE A 68 0.44 -3.71 -0.04
CA PHE A 68 -0.30 -4.97 0.11
C PHE A 68 0.02 -5.62 1.45
N ARG A 69 -1.01 -5.97 2.22
CA ARG A 69 -0.86 -6.78 3.44
C ARG A 69 -1.17 -8.25 3.14
N ASP A 70 -0.18 -9.11 3.33
CA ASP A 70 -0.33 -10.55 3.09
C ASP A 70 -1.09 -11.28 4.22
N ARG A 71 -1.25 -12.60 4.06
CA ARG A 71 -1.94 -13.48 5.03
C ARG A 71 -1.24 -13.52 6.40
N LYS A 72 0.08 -13.38 6.41
CA LYS A 72 0.91 -13.37 7.63
C LYS A 72 0.95 -11.98 8.27
N GLY A 73 0.32 -11.00 7.65
CA GLY A 73 0.27 -9.62 8.11
C GLY A 73 1.50 -8.80 7.73
N LYS A 74 2.41 -9.34 6.91
CA LYS A 74 3.56 -8.61 6.39
C LYS A 74 3.10 -7.66 5.30
N GLN A 75 3.65 -6.46 5.33
CA GLN A 75 3.36 -5.41 4.37
C GLN A 75 4.38 -5.43 3.25
N TRP A 76 3.88 -5.29 2.03
CA TRP A 76 4.66 -5.28 0.81
C TRP A 76 4.38 -3.97 0.07
N VAL A 77 5.40 -3.12 -0.02
CA VAL A 77 5.32 -1.86 -0.77
C VAL A 77 5.61 -2.14 -2.24
N ILE A 78 4.66 -1.82 -3.10
CA ILE A 78 4.69 -2.01 -4.55
C ILE A 78 4.71 -0.60 -5.18
N PRO A 79 5.89 -0.05 -5.51
CA PRO A 79 5.97 1.20 -6.23
C PRO A 79 5.49 1.03 -7.68
N ARG A 80 5.00 2.10 -8.29
CA ARG A 80 4.56 2.08 -9.69
C ARG A 80 5.69 1.70 -10.66
N ALA A 81 6.89 2.22 -10.44
CA ALA A 81 8.08 1.92 -11.25
C ALA A 81 8.84 0.66 -10.76
N ILE A 82 8.13 -0.36 -10.28
CA ILE A 82 8.77 -1.57 -9.76
C ILE A 82 9.51 -2.32 -10.90
N SER A 83 10.81 -2.52 -10.72
CA SER A 83 11.58 -3.38 -11.62
C SER A 83 11.04 -4.82 -11.59
N ILE A 84 11.06 -5.49 -12.75
CA ILE A 84 10.60 -6.87 -12.93
C ILE A 84 11.24 -7.83 -11.91
N LEU A 85 12.50 -7.58 -11.52
CA LEU A 85 13.20 -8.37 -10.50
C LEU A 85 12.61 -8.21 -9.10
N LYS A 86 12.26 -6.98 -8.69
CA LYS A 86 11.58 -6.73 -7.41
C LYS A 86 10.18 -7.34 -7.41
N ARG A 87 9.49 -7.30 -8.56
CA ARG A 87 8.17 -7.95 -8.73
C ARG A 87 8.25 -9.45 -8.51
N LEU A 88 9.20 -10.14 -9.15
CA LEU A 88 9.43 -11.58 -8.97
C LEU A 88 9.78 -11.90 -7.52
N LYS A 89 10.59 -11.06 -6.86
CA LYS A 89 10.90 -11.21 -5.43
C LYS A 89 9.63 -11.14 -4.58
N ILE A 90 8.79 -10.12 -4.74
CA ILE A 90 7.56 -10.03 -3.96
C ILE A 90 6.64 -11.23 -4.24
N GLN A 91 6.55 -11.70 -5.49
CA GLN A 91 5.77 -12.89 -5.84
C GLN A 91 6.30 -14.18 -5.21
N LEU A 92 7.63 -14.39 -5.17
CA LEU A 92 8.22 -15.58 -4.55
C LEU A 92 8.12 -15.56 -3.02
N PHE A 93 8.29 -14.39 -2.41
CA PHE A 93 8.38 -14.28 -0.94
C PHE A 93 7.03 -14.02 -0.26
N ALA A 94 5.99 -13.61 -1.00
CA ALA A 94 4.63 -13.50 -0.49
C ALA A 94 3.93 -14.87 -0.52
N ASN A 95 4.23 -15.73 0.46
CA ASN A 95 3.56 -17.03 0.70
C ASN A 95 2.53 -16.91 1.84
#